data_AF-A0A8H5X041-F1
#
_entry.id   AF-A0A8H5X041-F1
#
_cell.length_a   1.000
_cell.length_b   1.000
_cell.length_c   1.000
_cell.angle_alpha   90.00
_cell.angle_beta   90.00
_cell.angle_gamma   90.00
#
_symmetry.space_group_name_H-M   'P 1'
#
loop_
_entity.id
_entity.type
_entity.pdbx_description
1 polymer ?
#
loop_
_entity_poly.entity_id
_entity_poly.type
_entity_poly.pdbx_seq_one_letter_code
_entity_poly.pdbx_strand_id
1 'polypeptide(L)'
;MESTNRFIIGVFGPTGAGKTKLGVSIAKSVHGQVISVDSLQCYSPGSIITAKPTPEETDGVDHHMIGYLEADEEPTNFVAEAIKRLEELYDQGVIPVVVGGSTSLTLPLLHDALNRGWRMAAITLLPHQSTYLSNIESRLDEMVEAGLLEELSGLKLLEDKHLNGKPNFHKGIWKAIGYQELYPYLEARRSDSHFDQLLKTGLASMKENTFQYGIAQLEWIRQALSPFLHAQKIANMSLAVVDKASWILDVEKPAIRMASDFCQASTSISFHSINGSKPRVLCIFGGASSGNEPAHLEAAKSLGRVCHENGIKLVYGGGTTGVMGAIASTLVELSGPDAVHGIIPEALLKHEAKESGRHPKDPAYARYGKRTVVKDMHTRKRLMIQEVIDGGEGSGFAGLSGGYGTLEELFEVITWHQLGIHDRGVCVLNTGGFFDGLVNWLGNVFQKGFIGLEDAAILSIASTAEGVVKCLDHKPGFSRKGELEWV
;
A
#
# COMPACT_ATOMS: atom_id res chain seq x y z
N MET A 1 -11.45 -34.41 3.94
CA MET A 1 -10.80 -33.61 4.99
C MET A 1 -11.34 -32.21 4.85
N GLU A 2 -12.17 -31.76 5.80
CA GLU A 2 -12.72 -30.40 5.80
C GLU A 2 -11.54 -29.41 5.80
N SER A 3 -11.49 -28.53 4.80
CA SER A 3 -10.48 -27.47 4.73
C SER A 3 -10.74 -26.48 5.86
N THR A 4 -10.05 -26.63 6.98
CA THR A 4 -10.09 -25.67 8.09
C THR A 4 -9.61 -24.31 7.57
N ASN A 5 -10.48 -23.31 7.60
CA ASN A 5 -10.22 -21.99 7.04
C ASN A 5 -9.38 -21.18 8.05
N ARG A 6 -8.08 -21.51 8.16
CA ARG A 6 -7.15 -20.90 9.10
C ARG A 6 -6.65 -19.56 8.57
N PHE A 7 -6.76 -18.48 9.34
CA PHE A 7 -6.35 -17.12 8.95
C PHE A 7 -5.22 -16.59 9.80
N ILE A 8 -4.30 -15.85 9.19
CA ILE A 8 -3.32 -15.00 9.88
C ILE A 8 -3.35 -13.62 9.24
N ILE A 9 -3.31 -12.57 10.04
CA ILE A 9 -3.11 -11.20 9.57
C ILE A 9 -1.72 -10.74 9.98
N GLY A 10 -0.89 -10.31 9.03
CA GLY A 10 0.45 -9.77 9.28
C GLY A 10 0.47 -8.25 9.24
N VAL A 11 1.16 -7.62 10.18
CA VAL A 11 1.45 -6.18 10.24
C VAL A 11 2.95 -5.97 10.29
N PHE A 12 3.51 -5.48 9.20
CA PHE A 12 4.94 -5.34 8.98
C PHE A 12 5.34 -3.89 8.72
N GLY A 13 6.62 -3.57 8.86
CA GLY A 13 7.13 -2.20 8.70
C GLY A 13 8.37 -1.96 9.54
N PRO A 14 9.10 -0.86 9.31
CA PRO A 14 10.31 -0.57 10.06
C PRO A 14 10.00 -0.14 11.50
N THR A 15 11.01 -0.13 12.37
CA THR A 15 10.87 0.38 13.75
C THR A 15 10.35 1.82 13.74
N GLY A 16 9.50 2.17 14.72
CA GLY A 16 8.87 3.50 14.78
C GLY A 16 7.71 3.76 13.80
N ALA A 17 7.33 2.80 12.95
CA ALA A 17 6.24 3.00 11.98
C ALA A 17 4.81 2.88 12.57
N GLY A 18 4.64 2.57 13.86
CA GLY A 18 3.32 2.41 14.49
C GLY A 18 2.71 1.01 14.38
N LYS A 19 3.52 -0.03 14.10
CA LYS A 19 3.06 -1.42 13.95
C LYS A 19 2.22 -1.94 15.12
N THR A 20 2.67 -1.72 16.36
CA THR A 20 1.98 -2.15 17.58
C THR A 20 0.57 -1.58 17.65
N LYS A 21 0.45 -0.25 17.49
CA LYS A 21 -0.82 0.46 17.47
C LYS A 21 -1.78 -0.13 16.43
N LEU A 22 -1.30 -0.34 15.21
CA LEU A 22 -2.13 -0.92 14.15
C LEU A 22 -2.53 -2.38 14.45
N GLY A 23 -1.59 -3.18 14.95
CA GLY A 23 -1.83 -4.58 15.31
C GLY A 23 -2.94 -4.72 16.35
N VAL A 24 -2.95 -3.85 17.36
CA VAL A 24 -4.01 -3.78 18.38
C VAL A 24 -5.34 -3.37 17.78
N SER A 25 -5.38 -2.31 16.97
CA SER A 25 -6.61 -1.87 16.29
C SER A 25 -7.22 -2.97 15.41
N ILE A 26 -6.38 -3.70 14.66
CA ILE A 26 -6.82 -4.85 13.86
C ILE A 26 -7.33 -5.97 14.77
N ALA A 27 -6.56 -6.38 15.78
CA ALA A 27 -6.92 -7.46 16.68
C ALA A 27 -8.30 -7.21 17.33
N LYS A 28 -8.58 -5.99 17.79
CA LYS A 28 -9.91 -5.62 18.30
C LYS A 28 -11.03 -5.80 17.28
N SER A 29 -10.77 -5.43 16.02
CA SER A 29 -11.79 -5.47 14.96
C SER A 29 -12.16 -6.89 14.51
N VAL A 30 -11.26 -7.86 14.69
CA VAL A 30 -11.43 -9.23 14.18
C VAL A 30 -11.52 -10.29 15.27
N HIS A 31 -11.71 -9.90 16.54
CA HIS A 31 -11.63 -10.81 17.69
C HIS A 31 -10.30 -11.61 17.69
N GLY A 32 -9.21 -10.86 17.56
CA GLY A 32 -7.86 -11.37 17.44
C GLY A 32 -6.97 -11.06 18.64
N GLN A 33 -5.80 -11.69 18.64
CA GLN A 33 -4.72 -11.46 19.60
C GLN A 33 -3.39 -11.34 18.86
N VAL A 34 -2.44 -10.63 19.46
CA VAL A 34 -1.18 -10.29 18.80
C VAL A 34 -0.12 -11.37 19.05
N ILE A 35 0.60 -11.75 18.00
CA ILE A 35 1.84 -12.54 18.10
C ILE A 35 2.99 -11.64 17.66
N SER A 36 3.88 -11.31 18.60
CA SER A 36 5.06 -10.50 18.28
C SER A 36 6.08 -11.30 17.46
N VAL A 37 6.62 -10.67 16.42
CA VAL A 37 7.73 -11.17 15.60
C VAL A 37 8.87 -10.16 15.63
N ASP A 38 9.36 -9.94 16.84
CA ASP A 38 10.53 -9.14 17.14
C ASP A 38 11.53 -9.97 17.95
N SER A 39 12.77 -10.02 17.47
CA SER A 39 13.84 -10.84 18.06
C SER A 39 14.41 -10.27 19.36
N LEU A 40 13.98 -9.08 19.77
CA LEU A 40 14.35 -8.44 21.03
C LEU A 40 13.21 -8.43 22.05
N GLN A 41 11.94 -8.40 21.62
CA GLN A 41 10.81 -8.42 22.56
C GLN A 41 10.62 -9.76 23.27
N CYS A 42 11.27 -10.83 22.80
CA CYS A 42 11.21 -12.16 23.42
C CYS A 42 11.86 -12.22 24.81
N TYR A 43 12.78 -11.31 25.14
CA TYR A 43 13.47 -11.30 26.43
C TYR A 43 12.58 -10.76 27.54
N SER A 44 12.59 -11.39 28.72
CA SER A 44 11.89 -10.94 29.92
C SER A 44 12.39 -9.55 30.40
N PRO A 45 13.70 -9.30 30.54
CA PRO A 45 14.20 -7.95 30.86
C PRO A 45 14.17 -7.00 29.65
N GLY A 46 14.44 -5.71 29.89
CA GLY A 46 14.63 -4.71 28.83
C GLY A 46 13.35 -4.29 28.13
N SER A 47 12.27 -4.03 28.86
CA SER A 47 10.97 -3.66 28.29
C SER A 47 11.01 -2.34 27.52
N ILE A 48 11.73 -1.33 28.02
CA ILE A 48 11.83 -0.02 27.38
C ILE A 48 12.76 -0.11 26.17
N ILE A 49 13.99 -0.61 26.32
CA ILE A 49 15.00 -0.65 25.26
C ILE A 49 14.56 -1.50 24.05
N THR A 50 13.82 -2.59 24.29
CA THR A 50 13.24 -3.43 23.23
C THR A 50 11.86 -2.98 22.79
N ALA A 51 11.35 -1.94 23.44
CA ALA A 51 10.07 -1.30 23.21
C ALA A 51 8.93 -2.32 23.09
N LYS A 52 8.80 -3.12 24.15
CA LYS A 52 7.63 -3.96 24.36
C LYS A 52 6.39 -3.06 24.53
N PRO A 53 5.23 -3.50 24.03
CA PRO A 53 4.00 -2.73 24.17
C PRO A 53 3.68 -2.51 25.65
N THR A 54 3.38 -1.27 26.03
CA THR A 54 2.90 -0.96 27.39
C THR A 54 1.44 -1.41 27.56
N PRO A 55 0.93 -1.56 28.80
CA PRO A 55 -0.48 -1.87 29.04
C PRO A 55 -1.44 -0.93 28.31
N GLU A 56 -1.12 0.37 28.25
CA GLU A 56 -1.88 1.39 27.54
C GLU A 56 -1.86 1.15 26.02
N GLU A 57 -0.71 0.78 25.45
CA GLU A 57 -0.59 0.47 24.02
C GLU A 57 -1.29 -0.84 23.64
N THR A 58 -1.27 -1.84 24.53
CA THR A 58 -1.99 -3.10 24.29
C THR A 58 -3.50 -2.92 24.30
N ASP A 59 -4.01 -1.92 25.03
CA ASP A 59 -5.42 -1.58 25.15
C ASP A 59 -6.30 -2.83 25.42
N GLY A 60 -5.81 -3.71 26.30
CA GLY A 60 -6.47 -4.95 26.71
C GLY A 60 -6.39 -6.12 25.72
N VAL A 61 -5.67 -5.98 24.62
CA VAL A 61 -5.41 -7.09 23.67
C VAL A 61 -4.23 -7.91 24.16
N ASP A 62 -4.43 -9.22 24.31
CA ASP A 62 -3.35 -10.13 24.68
C ASP A 62 -2.25 -10.17 23.61
N HIS A 63 -1.00 -10.13 24.07
CA HIS A 63 0.19 -10.25 23.25
C HIS A 63 0.99 -11.50 23.63
N HIS A 64 1.39 -12.26 22.62
CA HIS A 64 2.16 -13.50 22.75
C HIS A 64 3.55 -13.34 22.14
N MET A 65 4.43 -14.28 22.47
CA MET A 65 5.84 -14.29 22.05
C MET A 65 6.65 -13.08 22.57
N ILE A 66 6.25 -12.52 23.71
CA ILE A 66 6.92 -11.43 24.40
C ILE A 66 7.38 -11.93 25.77
N GLY A 67 8.62 -11.60 26.16
CA GLY A 67 9.09 -11.79 27.53
C GLY A 67 9.24 -13.23 28.02
N TYR A 68 9.36 -14.22 27.13
CA TYR A 68 9.44 -15.63 27.49
C TYR A 68 10.87 -16.19 27.61
N LEU A 69 11.89 -15.42 27.20
CA LEU A 69 13.30 -15.78 27.30
C LEU A 69 14.01 -15.04 28.43
N GLU A 70 14.95 -15.72 29.09
CA GLU A 70 15.89 -15.08 30.01
C GLU A 70 16.96 -14.27 29.25
N ALA A 71 17.66 -13.39 29.98
CA ALA A 71 18.53 -12.36 29.40
C ALA A 71 19.61 -12.86 28.44
N ASP A 72 20.19 -14.04 28.69
CA ASP A 72 21.29 -14.62 27.91
C ASP A 72 20.88 -15.81 27.03
N GLU A 73 19.56 -16.04 26.88
CA GLU A 73 19.01 -17.06 26.01
C GLU A 73 18.93 -16.60 24.54
N GLU A 74 18.68 -17.55 23.63
CA GLU A 74 18.48 -17.26 22.21
C GLU A 74 17.20 -17.92 21.69
N PRO A 75 16.43 -17.24 20.83
CA PRO A 75 15.16 -17.73 20.29
C PRO A 75 15.36 -18.81 19.21
N THR A 76 16.05 -19.89 19.54
CA THR A 76 16.44 -20.97 18.59
C THR A 76 15.25 -21.73 18.01
N ASN A 77 14.13 -21.81 18.75
CA ASN A 77 12.91 -22.51 18.34
C ASN A 77 11.73 -21.56 18.04
N PHE A 78 11.99 -20.28 17.80
CA PHE A 78 10.96 -19.25 17.65
C PHE A 78 9.81 -19.65 16.71
N VAL A 79 10.14 -20.15 15.51
CA VAL A 79 9.14 -20.50 14.49
C VAL A 79 8.20 -21.59 15.00
N ALA A 80 8.74 -22.64 15.62
CA ALA A 80 7.95 -23.75 16.13
C ALA A 80 7.01 -23.31 17.27
N GLU A 81 7.51 -22.45 18.17
CA GLU A 81 6.73 -21.91 19.29
C GLU A 81 5.65 -20.94 18.83
N ALA A 82 5.97 -20.05 17.88
CA ALA A 82 5.01 -19.13 17.28
C ALA A 82 3.91 -19.88 16.52
N ILE A 83 4.25 -20.93 15.76
CA ILE A 83 3.26 -21.78 15.06
C ILE A 83 2.37 -22.53 16.04
N LYS A 84 2.94 -23.10 17.11
CA LYS A 84 2.15 -23.71 18.17
C LYS A 84 1.16 -22.71 18.76
N ARG A 85 1.60 -21.47 19.01
CA ARG A 85 0.73 -20.41 19.52
C ARG A 85 -0.35 -19.99 18.53
N LEU A 86 -0.02 -19.91 17.24
CA LEU A 86 -1.00 -19.67 16.18
C LEU A 86 -2.12 -20.73 16.23
N GLU A 87 -1.76 -22.01 16.28
CA GLU A 87 -2.69 -23.14 16.35
C GLU A 87 -3.56 -23.08 17.61
N GLU A 88 -2.97 -22.84 18.79
CA GLU A 88 -3.70 -22.69 20.06
C GLU A 88 -4.74 -21.56 20.03
N LEU A 89 -4.40 -20.40 19.48
CA LEU A 89 -5.35 -19.27 19.35
C LEU A 89 -6.49 -19.61 18.40
N TYR A 90 -6.18 -20.24 17.28
CA TYR A 90 -7.21 -20.61 16.32
C TYR A 90 -8.18 -21.65 16.88
N ASP A 91 -7.69 -22.63 17.64
CA ASP A 91 -8.53 -23.61 18.33
C ASP A 91 -9.46 -22.97 19.38
N GLN A 92 -9.11 -21.78 19.89
CA GLN A 92 -9.93 -20.96 20.77
C GLN A 92 -10.90 -20.02 20.02
N GLY A 93 -10.89 -20.05 18.68
CA GLY A 93 -11.69 -19.13 17.85
C GLY A 93 -11.13 -17.70 17.81
N VAL A 94 -9.86 -17.51 18.18
CA VAL A 94 -9.17 -16.22 18.17
C VAL A 94 -8.34 -16.08 16.91
N ILE A 95 -8.43 -14.94 16.24
CA ILE A 95 -7.67 -14.69 15.00
C ILE A 95 -6.26 -14.20 15.34
N PRO A 96 -5.20 -14.89 14.91
CA PRO A 96 -3.85 -14.41 15.16
C PRO A 96 -3.47 -13.21 14.29
N VAL A 97 -2.96 -12.16 14.94
CA VAL A 97 -2.41 -10.97 14.31
C VAL A 97 -0.90 -10.92 14.55
N VAL A 98 -0.12 -11.27 13.53
CA VAL A 98 1.33 -11.27 13.57
C VAL A 98 1.86 -9.85 13.40
N VAL A 99 2.60 -9.32 14.37
CA VAL A 99 3.10 -7.94 14.37
C VAL A 99 4.61 -7.93 14.55
N GLY A 100 5.36 -7.34 13.62
CA GLY A 100 6.81 -7.31 13.77
C GLY A 100 7.58 -6.74 12.59
N GLY A 101 8.90 -6.63 12.75
CA GLY A 101 9.81 -6.18 11.71
C GLY A 101 11.12 -6.98 11.66
N SER A 102 11.20 -8.10 12.39
CA SER A 102 12.41 -8.91 12.40
C SER A 102 12.61 -9.56 11.04
N THR A 103 13.69 -9.17 10.35
CA THR A 103 14.03 -9.65 9.01
C THR A 103 14.41 -11.14 9.01
N SER A 104 14.85 -11.67 10.16
CA SER A 104 15.25 -13.07 10.34
C SER A 104 14.11 -13.99 10.79
N LEU A 105 13.10 -13.48 11.51
CA LEU A 105 12.01 -14.31 12.05
C LEU A 105 10.75 -14.30 11.18
N THR A 106 10.47 -13.18 10.50
CA THR A 106 9.21 -12.98 9.77
C THR A 106 9.03 -13.99 8.65
N LEU A 107 9.93 -14.04 7.67
CA LEU A 107 9.76 -14.93 6.51
C LEU A 107 9.73 -16.42 6.87
N PRO A 108 10.60 -16.94 7.77
CA PRO A 108 10.51 -18.34 8.21
C PRO A 108 9.16 -18.69 8.83
N LEU A 109 8.60 -17.82 9.69
CA LEU A 109 7.27 -18.02 10.27
C LEU A 109 6.19 -18.06 9.20
N LEU A 110 6.19 -17.09 8.28
CA LEU A 110 5.20 -17.02 7.21
C LEU A 110 5.28 -18.24 6.27
N HIS A 111 6.50 -18.69 5.96
CA HIS A 111 6.70 -19.87 5.12
C HIS A 111 6.16 -21.14 5.79
N ASP A 112 6.44 -21.37 7.07
CA ASP A 112 5.93 -22.53 7.81
C ASP A 112 4.40 -22.51 7.92
N ALA A 113 3.83 -21.34 8.20
CA ALA A 113 2.38 -21.16 8.25
C ALA A 113 1.70 -21.48 6.91
N LEU A 114 2.23 -20.97 5.79
CA LEU A 114 1.69 -21.27 4.46
C LEU A 114 1.77 -22.77 4.14
N ASN A 115 2.88 -23.42 4.46
CA ASN A 115 3.05 -24.87 4.26
C ASN A 115 2.04 -25.70 5.07
N ARG A 116 1.56 -25.16 6.20
CA ARG A 116 0.50 -25.74 7.03
C ARG A 116 -0.91 -25.37 6.61
N GLY A 117 -1.07 -24.70 5.46
CA GLY A 117 -2.36 -24.35 4.87
C GLY A 117 -3.03 -23.12 5.48
N TRP A 118 -2.29 -22.28 6.22
CA TRP A 118 -2.82 -21.02 6.70
C TRP A 118 -3.00 -20.03 5.53
N ARG A 119 -4.14 -19.35 5.51
CA ARG A 119 -4.41 -18.24 4.61
C ARG A 119 -3.95 -16.95 5.27
N MET A 120 -3.30 -16.07 4.51
CA MET A 120 -2.73 -14.84 5.05
C MET A 120 -3.21 -13.57 4.34
N ALA A 121 -3.36 -12.50 5.12
CA ALA A 121 -3.35 -11.13 4.66
C ALA A 121 -2.16 -10.38 5.29
N ALA A 122 -1.50 -9.49 4.55
CA ALA A 122 -0.32 -8.76 5.01
C ALA A 122 -0.46 -7.25 4.79
N ILE A 123 -0.24 -6.46 5.84
CA ILE A 123 -0.30 -5.02 5.83
C ILE A 123 1.09 -4.48 6.13
N THR A 124 1.64 -3.68 5.22
CA THR A 124 3.00 -3.13 5.33
C THR A 124 2.95 -1.63 5.53
N LEU A 125 3.51 -1.14 6.64
CA LEU A 125 3.65 0.27 6.96
C LEU A 125 4.92 0.84 6.35
N LEU A 126 4.77 1.92 5.57
CA LEU A 126 5.85 2.61 4.87
C LEU A 126 5.89 4.07 5.33
N PRO A 127 6.71 4.43 6.33
CA PRO A 127 6.82 5.81 6.77
C PRO A 127 7.42 6.72 5.71
N HIS A 128 6.91 7.94 5.62
CA HIS A 128 7.42 8.98 4.73
C HIS A 128 8.80 9.48 5.22
N GLN A 129 9.72 9.77 4.30
CA GLN A 129 11.10 10.12 4.67
C GLN A 129 11.19 11.33 5.61
N SER A 130 10.35 12.35 5.39
CA SER A 130 10.36 13.58 6.19
C SER A 130 9.89 13.40 7.62
N THR A 131 9.07 12.37 7.90
CA THR A 131 8.53 12.10 9.24
C THR A 131 9.16 10.89 9.91
N TYR A 132 9.92 10.09 9.17
CA TYR A 132 10.54 8.90 9.73
C TYR A 132 11.60 9.22 10.78
N LEU A 133 12.46 10.21 10.50
CA LEU A 133 13.49 10.63 11.45
C LEU A 133 12.87 11.22 12.73
N SER A 134 11.86 12.07 12.59
CA SER A 134 11.18 12.67 13.75
C SER A 134 10.41 11.65 14.57
N ASN A 135 9.86 10.59 13.95
CA ASN A 135 9.24 9.49 14.69
C ASN A 135 10.25 8.71 15.54
N ILE A 136 11.48 8.50 15.04
CA ILE A 136 12.55 7.85 15.81
C ILE A 136 13.02 8.76 16.95
N GLU A 137 13.15 10.06 16.69
CA GLU A 137 13.52 11.05 17.72
C GLU A 137 12.48 11.10 18.85
N SER A 138 11.20 11.32 18.51
CA SER A 138 10.10 11.35 19.48
C SER A 138 10.06 10.08 20.33
N ARG A 139 10.30 8.93 19.71
CA ARG A 139 10.31 7.64 20.41
C ARG A 139 11.49 7.53 21.38
N LEU A 140 12.69 8.00 21.00
CA LEU A 140 13.83 7.98 21.90
C LEU A 140 13.58 8.88 23.11
N ASP A 141 13.00 10.07 22.88
CA ASP A 141 12.64 10.98 23.96
C ASP A 141 11.63 10.33 24.91
N GLU A 142 10.58 9.70 24.37
CA GLU A 142 9.59 8.93 25.14
C GLU A 142 10.23 7.78 25.94
N MET A 143 11.22 7.07 25.37
CA MET A 143 11.95 6.00 26.07
C MET A 143 12.78 6.55 27.23
N VAL A 144 13.46 7.68 27.04
CA VAL A 144 14.23 8.33 28.12
C VAL A 144 13.31 8.80 29.24
N GLU A 145 12.18 9.41 28.90
CA GLU A 145 11.15 9.83 29.88
C GLU A 145 10.55 8.63 30.64
N ALA A 146 10.44 7.47 30.00
CA ALA A 146 9.95 6.24 30.62
C ALA A 146 10.98 5.55 31.55
N GLY A 147 12.22 6.05 31.63
CA GLY A 147 13.27 5.49 32.50
C GLY A 147 14.24 4.53 31.81
N LEU A 148 14.54 4.76 30.52
CA LEU A 148 15.52 3.96 29.78
C LEU A 148 16.88 3.87 30.48
N LEU A 149 17.38 4.96 31.07
CA LEU A 149 18.72 4.98 31.68
C LEU A 149 18.79 4.11 32.94
N GLU A 150 17.73 4.08 33.73
CA GLU A 150 17.56 3.21 34.88
C GLU A 150 17.50 1.74 34.44
N GLU A 151 16.75 1.44 33.37
CA GLU A 151 16.67 0.10 32.80
C GLU A 151 18.02 -0.40 32.28
N LEU A 152 18.76 0.44 31.55
CA LEU A 152 20.10 0.14 31.05
C LEU A 152 21.08 -0.16 32.20
N SER A 153 20.99 0.58 33.30
CA SER A 153 21.78 0.34 34.51
C SER A 153 21.46 -1.03 35.13
N GLY A 154 20.18 -1.41 35.14
CA GLY A 154 19.74 -2.75 35.56
C GLY A 154 20.26 -3.86 34.65
N LEU A 155 20.23 -3.66 33.32
CA LEU A 155 20.78 -4.59 32.34
C LEU A 155 22.29 -4.76 32.48
N LYS A 156 23.03 -3.72 32.88
CA LYS A 156 24.46 -3.79 33.18
C LYS A 156 24.78 -4.68 34.37
N LEU A 157 24.02 -4.53 35.46
CA LEU A 157 24.16 -5.41 36.63
C LEU A 157 23.87 -6.87 36.28
N LEU A 158 22.89 -7.10 35.41
CA LEU A 158 22.54 -8.43 34.91
C LEU A 158 23.65 -9.00 34.03
N GLU A 159 24.24 -8.18 33.16
CA GLU A 159 25.39 -8.55 32.33
C GLU A 159 26.59 -8.98 33.19
N ASP A 160 26.94 -8.19 34.20
CA ASP A 160 28.06 -8.48 35.09
C ASP A 160 27.88 -9.83 35.80
N LYS A 161 26.64 -10.14 36.18
CA LYS A 161 26.27 -11.41 36.81
C LYS A 161 26.35 -12.59 35.83
N HIS A 162 25.87 -12.45 34.60
CA HIS A 162 25.77 -13.55 33.64
C HIS A 162 27.04 -13.77 32.80
N LEU A 163 27.79 -12.70 32.51
CA LEU A 163 28.94 -12.72 31.61
C LEU A 163 30.30 -12.51 32.31
N ASN A 164 30.34 -12.52 33.65
CA ASN A 164 31.56 -12.38 34.45
C ASN A 164 32.41 -11.15 34.07
N GLY A 165 31.76 -10.02 33.79
CA GLY A 165 32.42 -8.76 33.42
C GLY A 165 33.06 -8.74 32.04
N LYS A 166 32.68 -9.65 31.13
CA LYS A 166 33.07 -9.62 29.71
C LYS A 166 31.85 -9.28 28.85
N PRO A 167 31.70 -8.03 28.39
CA PRO A 167 30.51 -7.64 27.66
C PRO A 167 30.38 -8.40 26.34
N ASN A 168 29.15 -8.74 25.95
CA ASN A 168 28.86 -9.40 24.68
C ASN A 168 27.63 -8.79 24.01
N PHE A 169 27.88 -7.84 23.11
CA PHE A 169 26.85 -7.12 22.35
C PHE A 169 26.22 -7.91 21.20
N HIS A 170 26.49 -9.21 21.10
CA HIS A 170 25.98 -10.08 20.03
C HIS A 170 25.16 -11.26 20.55
N LYS A 171 24.87 -11.29 21.86
CA LYS A 171 24.13 -12.37 22.51
C LYS A 171 23.07 -11.80 23.44
N GLY A 172 21.92 -12.46 23.49
CA GLY A 172 20.86 -12.17 24.46
C GLY A 172 20.23 -10.80 24.24
N ILE A 173 19.76 -10.22 25.34
CA ILE A 173 19.18 -8.88 25.38
C ILE A 173 20.20 -7.78 25.03
N TRP A 174 21.49 -8.01 25.27
CA TRP A 174 22.57 -7.02 25.08
C TRP A 174 22.90 -6.70 23.63
N LYS A 175 22.27 -7.41 22.67
CA LYS A 175 22.28 -7.06 21.25
C LYS A 175 21.33 -5.91 20.89
N ALA A 176 20.49 -5.47 21.84
CA ALA A 176 19.54 -4.39 21.61
C ALA A 176 20.26 -3.06 21.31
N ILE A 177 19.79 -2.37 20.27
CA ILE A 177 20.25 -1.02 19.92
C ILE A 177 19.99 -0.10 21.12
N GLY A 178 21.02 0.61 21.55
CA GLY A 178 21.04 1.43 22.75
C GLY A 178 21.97 0.87 23.83
N TYR A 179 22.10 -0.45 23.97
CA TYR A 179 22.92 -1.01 25.05
C TYR A 179 24.41 -0.79 24.78
N GLN A 180 24.89 -1.17 23.59
CA GLN A 180 26.28 -0.99 23.19
C GLN A 180 26.66 0.50 23.09
N GLU A 181 25.74 1.32 22.59
CA GLU A 181 25.94 2.75 22.35
C GLU A 181 26.06 3.54 23.66
N LEU A 182 25.26 3.18 24.66
CA LEU A 182 25.35 3.79 25.99
C LEU A 182 26.30 3.05 26.94
N TYR A 183 26.92 1.94 26.52
CA TYR A 183 27.83 1.17 27.38
C TYR A 183 28.96 2.02 28.00
N PRO A 184 29.65 2.92 27.26
CA PRO A 184 30.66 3.81 27.86
C PRO A 184 30.10 4.75 28.94
N TYR A 185 28.84 5.17 28.80
CA TYR A 185 28.14 5.96 29.81
C TYR A 185 27.82 5.13 31.06
N LEU A 186 27.43 3.86 30.89
CA LEU A 186 27.13 2.94 32.00
C LEU A 186 28.37 2.57 32.83
N GLU A 187 29.56 2.58 32.23
CA GLU A 187 30.83 2.35 32.95
C GLU A 187 31.37 3.61 33.65
N ALA A 188 30.97 4.79 33.20
CA ALA A 188 31.45 6.06 33.72
C ALA A 188 30.87 6.38 35.10
N ARG A 189 31.67 7.02 35.96
CA ARG A 189 31.18 7.54 37.23
C ARG A 189 30.58 8.92 37.02
N ARG A 190 29.54 9.26 37.78
CA ARG A 190 28.93 10.61 37.76
C ARG A 190 29.93 11.75 38.07
N SER A 191 31.05 11.44 38.74
CA SER A 191 32.13 12.39 39.03
C SER A 191 33.03 12.67 37.83
N ASP A 192 32.95 11.89 36.76
CA ASP A 192 33.88 11.98 35.63
C ASP A 192 33.52 13.20 34.77
N SER A 193 34.53 13.98 34.38
CA SER A 193 34.33 15.24 33.63
C SER A 193 33.66 15.07 32.27
N HIS A 194 33.65 13.84 31.74
CA HIS A 194 33.07 13.49 30.44
C HIS A 194 31.72 12.77 30.56
N PHE A 195 31.16 12.60 31.77
CA PHE A 195 29.94 11.82 32.01
C PHE A 195 28.76 12.29 31.14
N ASP A 196 28.45 13.58 31.14
CA ASP A 196 27.37 14.16 30.34
C ASP A 196 27.64 14.08 28.83
N GLN A 197 28.92 14.16 28.44
CA GLN A 197 29.33 14.02 27.04
C GLN A 197 29.12 12.59 26.54
N LEU A 198 29.46 11.58 27.35
CA LEU A 198 29.23 10.17 27.03
C LEU A 198 27.75 9.85 26.86
N LEU A 199 26.90 10.39 27.75
CA LEU A 199 25.44 10.25 27.62
C LEU A 199 24.94 10.82 26.29
N LYS A 200 25.33 12.07 25.99
CA LYS A 200 24.91 12.76 24.77
C LYS A 200 25.38 12.04 23.51
N THR A 201 26.62 11.56 23.49
CA THR A 201 27.17 10.80 22.36
C THR A 201 26.50 9.44 22.22
N GLY A 202 26.24 8.73 23.33
CA GLY A 202 25.55 7.44 23.32
C GLY A 202 24.12 7.54 22.78
N LEU A 203 23.33 8.53 23.23
CA LEU A 203 21.98 8.78 22.72
C LEU A 203 21.97 9.15 21.24
N ALA A 204 22.93 9.99 20.80
CA ALA A 204 23.07 10.33 19.39
C ALA A 204 23.42 9.10 18.52
N SER A 205 24.32 8.24 18.99
CA SER A 205 24.68 6.99 18.32
C SER A 205 23.51 6.01 18.26
N MET A 206 22.75 5.88 19.36
CA MET A 206 21.56 5.03 19.42
C MET A 206 20.51 5.48 18.39
N LYS A 207 20.26 6.79 18.29
CA LYS A 207 19.37 7.37 17.29
C LYS A 207 19.83 7.04 15.86
N GLU A 208 21.11 7.25 15.56
CA GLU A 208 21.67 6.97 14.24
C GLU A 208 21.55 5.48 13.88
N ASN A 209 21.94 4.58 14.78
CA ASN A 209 21.86 3.14 14.56
C ASN A 209 20.40 2.66 14.44
N THR A 210 19.47 3.24 15.20
CA THR A 210 18.03 2.95 15.07
C THR A 210 17.50 3.37 13.70
N PHE A 211 17.93 4.54 13.19
CA PHE A 211 17.57 5.00 11.85
C PHE A 211 18.13 4.08 10.76
N GLN A 212 19.42 3.72 10.84
CA GLN A 212 20.04 2.80 9.88
C GLN A 212 19.37 1.42 9.88
N TYR A 213 19.02 0.90 11.06
CA TYR A 213 18.26 -0.34 11.19
C TYR A 213 16.89 -0.24 10.51
N GLY A 214 16.19 0.89 10.70
CA GLY A 214 14.93 1.20 10.03
C GLY A 214 15.04 1.21 8.50
N ILE A 215 16.10 1.85 7.96
CA ILE A 215 16.39 1.85 6.52
C ILE A 215 16.66 0.42 6.01
N ALA A 216 17.46 -0.37 6.72
CA ALA A 216 17.72 -1.76 6.36
C ALA A 216 16.44 -2.61 6.36
N GLN A 217 15.51 -2.36 7.29
CA GLN A 217 14.19 -3.01 7.29
C GLN A 217 13.37 -2.61 6.05
N LEU A 218 13.38 -1.34 5.65
CA LEU A 218 12.69 -0.88 4.43
C LEU A 218 13.27 -1.52 3.17
N GLU A 219 14.60 -1.63 3.09
CA GLU A 219 15.27 -2.33 1.99
C GLU A 219 14.90 -3.81 1.95
N TRP A 220 14.92 -4.48 3.11
CA TRP A 220 14.50 -5.88 3.23
C TRP A 220 13.02 -6.08 2.85
N ILE A 221 12.13 -5.15 3.22
CA ILE A 221 10.73 -5.19 2.80
C ILE A 221 10.65 -5.18 1.27
N ARG A 222 11.37 -4.25 0.61
CA ARG A 222 11.38 -4.12 -0.85
C ARG A 222 11.98 -5.34 -1.54
N GLN A 223 13.07 -5.89 -1.02
CA GLN A 223 13.88 -6.92 -1.69
C GLN A 223 13.47 -8.36 -1.36
N ALA A 224 12.86 -8.59 -0.20
CA ALA A 224 12.55 -9.93 0.30
C ALA A 224 11.06 -10.11 0.62
N LEU A 225 10.48 -9.26 1.49
CA LEU A 225 9.09 -9.44 1.92
C LEU A 225 8.10 -9.25 0.77
N SER A 226 8.12 -8.12 0.07
CA SER A 226 7.17 -7.83 -1.01
C SER A 226 7.25 -8.86 -2.15
N PRO A 227 8.44 -9.27 -2.64
CA PRO A 227 8.55 -10.37 -3.61
C PRO A 227 7.97 -11.69 -3.09
N PHE A 228 8.21 -12.03 -1.82
CA PHE A 228 7.65 -13.24 -1.20
C PHE A 228 6.11 -13.17 -1.16
N LEU A 229 5.54 -12.06 -0.70
CA LEU A 229 4.09 -11.86 -0.63
C LEU A 229 3.44 -12.02 -2.02
N HIS A 230 4.06 -11.43 -3.05
CA HIS A 230 3.59 -11.52 -4.43
C HIS A 230 3.72 -12.95 -4.98
N ALA A 231 4.86 -13.61 -4.79
CA ALA A 231 5.12 -14.96 -5.29
C ALA A 231 4.12 -15.99 -4.73
N GLN A 232 3.76 -15.85 -3.45
CA GLN A 232 2.80 -16.72 -2.77
C GLN A 232 1.34 -16.26 -2.95
N LYS A 233 1.08 -15.20 -3.74
CA LYS A 233 -0.26 -14.64 -4.00
C LYS A 233 -1.02 -14.27 -2.72
N ILE A 234 -0.31 -13.76 -1.73
CA ILE A 234 -0.89 -13.33 -0.45
C ILE A 234 -1.59 -12.00 -0.65
N ALA A 235 -2.80 -11.86 -0.11
CA ALA A 235 -3.49 -10.57 -0.08
C ALA A 235 -2.64 -9.58 0.70
N ASN A 236 -2.19 -8.49 0.07
CA ASN A 236 -1.30 -7.53 0.72
C ASN A 236 -1.67 -6.08 0.41
N MET A 237 -1.39 -5.19 1.35
CA MET A 237 -1.60 -3.75 1.25
C MET A 237 -0.41 -3.02 1.84
N SER A 238 0.05 -1.98 1.15
CA SER A 238 1.09 -1.08 1.66
C SER A 238 0.45 0.27 2.01
N LEU A 239 0.71 0.76 3.21
CA LEU A 239 0.12 1.97 3.76
C LEU A 239 1.20 2.98 4.10
N ALA A 240 1.09 4.17 3.52
CA ALA A 240 2.01 5.27 3.81
C ALA A 240 1.73 5.83 5.21
N VAL A 241 2.76 5.93 6.05
CA VAL A 241 2.66 6.58 7.37
C VAL A 241 3.22 7.99 7.23
N VAL A 242 2.33 8.96 7.04
CA VAL A 242 2.69 10.36 6.81
C VAL A 242 2.82 11.09 8.14
N ASP A 243 1.75 11.17 8.93
CA ASP A 243 1.73 11.89 10.20
C ASP A 243 0.69 11.32 11.19
N LYS A 244 0.71 11.80 12.44
CA LYS A 244 -0.22 11.34 13.48
C LYS A 244 -1.68 11.74 13.22
N ALA A 245 -1.94 12.84 12.50
CA ALA A 245 -3.30 13.35 12.25
C ALA A 245 -4.02 12.56 11.14
N SER A 246 -3.30 12.11 10.12
CA SER A 246 -3.82 11.28 9.03
C SER A 246 -3.94 9.79 9.36
N TRP A 247 -3.25 9.32 10.42
CA TRP A 247 -3.18 7.91 10.83
C TRP A 247 -4.51 7.14 10.75
N ILE A 248 -5.59 7.67 11.32
CA ILE A 248 -6.87 6.97 11.38
C ILE A 248 -7.44 6.72 9.98
N LEU A 249 -7.35 7.72 9.10
CA LEU A 249 -7.94 7.68 7.77
C LEU A 249 -7.07 6.90 6.78
N ASP A 250 -5.77 7.12 6.83
CA ASP A 250 -4.83 6.63 5.81
C ASP A 250 -4.22 5.27 6.18
N VAL A 251 -4.21 4.91 7.47
CA VAL A 251 -3.57 3.66 7.94
C VAL A 251 -4.59 2.75 8.62
N GLU A 252 -5.25 3.22 9.68
CA GLU A 252 -6.03 2.35 10.56
C GLU A 252 -7.31 1.81 9.91
N LYS A 253 -8.13 2.69 9.32
CA LYS A 253 -9.39 2.28 8.67
C LYS A 253 -9.18 1.35 7.47
N PRO A 254 -8.26 1.62 6.51
CA PRO A 254 -8.02 0.72 5.37
C PRO A 254 -7.54 -0.66 5.81
N ALA A 255 -6.63 -0.70 6.79
CA ALA A 255 -6.09 -1.93 7.35
C ALA A 255 -7.16 -2.79 8.05
N ILE A 256 -7.98 -2.18 8.92
CA ILE A 256 -9.10 -2.86 9.58
C ILE A 256 -10.08 -3.42 8.56
N ARG A 257 -10.41 -2.65 7.52
CA ARG A 257 -11.31 -3.09 6.45
C ARG A 257 -10.75 -4.31 5.73
N MET A 258 -9.49 -4.25 5.30
CA MET A 258 -8.83 -5.38 4.64
C MET A 258 -8.81 -6.63 5.54
N ALA A 259 -8.45 -6.48 6.81
CA ALA A 259 -8.42 -7.57 7.78
C ALA A 259 -9.82 -8.20 7.98
N SER A 260 -10.84 -7.36 8.17
CA SER A 260 -12.23 -7.80 8.37
C SER A 260 -12.76 -8.52 7.14
N ASP A 261 -12.59 -7.95 5.95
CA ASP A 261 -13.04 -8.54 4.68
C ASP A 261 -12.35 -9.89 4.42
N PHE A 262 -11.05 -9.97 4.72
CA PHE A 262 -10.27 -11.20 4.57
C PHE A 262 -10.79 -12.34 5.46
N CYS A 263 -11.11 -12.04 6.71
CA CYS A 263 -11.67 -13.01 7.65
C CYS A 263 -13.13 -13.38 7.30
N GLN A 264 -13.91 -12.45 6.77
CA GLN A 264 -15.32 -12.65 6.42
C GLN A 264 -15.56 -13.35 5.08
N ALA A 265 -14.63 -13.30 4.11
CA ALA A 265 -14.71 -13.95 2.79
C ALA A 265 -14.78 -15.51 2.83
N SER A 266 -15.05 -16.06 4.00
CA SER A 266 -14.89 -17.45 4.40
C SER A 266 -16.13 -18.02 5.09
N THR A 267 -17.08 -17.16 5.46
CA THR A 267 -18.41 -17.52 5.95
C THR A 267 -19.43 -17.24 4.85
N SER A 268 -19.65 -18.26 3.99
CA SER A 268 -20.75 -18.36 3.01
C SER A 268 -20.92 -17.20 2.02
N ILE A 269 -20.54 -17.42 0.75
CA ILE A 269 -21.05 -16.63 -0.38
C ILE A 269 -21.91 -17.56 -1.25
N SER A 270 -23.21 -17.53 -1.03
CA SER A 270 -24.13 -17.47 -2.19
C SER A 270 -24.10 -16.03 -2.65
N PHE A 271 -23.69 -15.78 -3.90
CA PHE A 271 -23.78 -14.46 -4.51
C PHE A 271 -25.25 -14.03 -4.53
N HIS A 272 -25.61 -13.11 -3.64
CA HIS A 272 -26.71 -12.19 -3.84
C HIS A 272 -26.17 -10.78 -3.66
N SER A 273 -26.38 -9.99 -4.71
CA SER A 273 -26.09 -8.56 -4.80
C SER A 273 -26.52 -7.83 -3.53
N ILE A 274 -25.56 -7.24 -2.81
CA ILE A 274 -25.84 -6.14 -1.90
C ILE A 274 -25.55 -4.86 -2.68
N ASN A 275 -26.62 -4.28 -3.21
CA ASN A 275 -26.66 -2.92 -3.74
C ASN A 275 -26.19 -1.93 -2.66
N GLY A 276 -25.07 -1.25 -2.90
CA GLY A 276 -24.58 -0.16 -2.05
C GLY A 276 -23.24 0.45 -2.47
N SER A 277 -22.32 -0.31 -3.09
CA SER A 277 -21.07 0.26 -3.61
C SER A 277 -21.28 0.88 -4.99
N LYS A 278 -20.86 2.14 -5.17
CA LYS A 278 -20.86 2.79 -6.49
C LYS A 278 -20.05 1.94 -7.49
N PRO A 279 -20.51 1.77 -8.75
CA PRO A 279 -19.80 0.97 -9.75
C PRO A 279 -18.45 1.58 -10.09
N ARG A 280 -17.47 0.73 -10.46
CA ARG A 280 -16.18 1.19 -11.01
C ARG A 280 -16.42 1.91 -12.33
N VAL A 281 -15.72 3.00 -12.57
CA VAL A 281 -15.78 3.79 -13.79
C VAL A 281 -14.39 3.94 -14.37
N LEU A 282 -14.22 3.54 -15.63
CA LEU A 282 -13.01 3.75 -16.40
C LEU A 282 -13.26 4.87 -17.42
N CYS A 283 -12.47 5.93 -17.36
CA CYS A 283 -12.43 6.94 -18.41
C CYS A 283 -11.38 6.58 -19.44
N ILE A 284 -11.78 6.56 -20.72
CA ILE A 284 -10.88 6.24 -21.83
C ILE A 284 -10.62 7.47 -22.68
N PHE A 285 -9.34 7.72 -22.92
CA PHE A 285 -8.85 8.65 -23.93
C PHE A 285 -8.28 7.84 -25.10
N GLY A 286 -8.72 8.10 -26.33
CA GLY A 286 -8.28 7.29 -27.47
C GLY A 286 -8.57 7.95 -28.82
N GLY A 287 -7.98 7.40 -29.88
CA GLY A 287 -8.15 7.92 -31.23
C GLY A 287 -9.58 7.78 -31.74
N ALA A 288 -10.09 8.83 -32.39
CA ALA A 288 -11.29 8.73 -33.24
C ALA A 288 -11.01 7.97 -34.55
N SER A 289 -9.74 7.81 -34.92
CA SER A 289 -9.27 7.00 -36.05
C SER A 289 -8.92 5.58 -35.60
N SER A 290 -8.99 4.62 -36.52
CA SER A 290 -8.60 3.23 -36.28
C SER A 290 -7.08 3.01 -36.26
N GLY A 291 -6.30 3.96 -36.79
CA GLY A 291 -4.91 3.71 -37.15
C GLY A 291 -4.78 2.79 -38.37
N ASN A 292 -3.55 2.43 -38.71
CA ASN A 292 -3.25 1.57 -39.86
C ASN A 292 -3.06 0.09 -39.49
N GLU A 293 -2.94 -0.21 -38.19
CA GLU A 293 -2.70 -1.55 -37.68
C GLU A 293 -3.94 -2.07 -36.93
N PRO A 294 -4.50 -3.25 -37.30
CA PRO A 294 -5.69 -3.81 -36.66
C PRO A 294 -5.54 -4.05 -35.15
N ALA A 295 -4.31 -4.23 -34.67
CA ALA A 295 -4.00 -4.51 -33.28
C ALA A 295 -4.60 -3.48 -32.31
N HIS A 296 -4.67 -2.20 -32.69
CA HIS A 296 -5.21 -1.14 -31.83
C HIS A 296 -6.72 -1.26 -31.62
N LEU A 297 -7.47 -1.64 -32.67
CA LEU A 297 -8.91 -1.89 -32.54
C LEU A 297 -9.16 -3.15 -31.72
N GLU A 298 -8.39 -4.21 -31.93
CA GLU A 298 -8.54 -5.45 -31.16
C GLU A 298 -8.19 -5.27 -29.69
N ALA A 299 -7.16 -4.47 -29.37
CA ALA A 299 -6.84 -4.09 -28.01
C ALA A 299 -7.99 -3.33 -27.34
N ALA A 300 -8.63 -2.39 -28.05
CA ALA A 300 -9.80 -1.65 -27.56
C ALA A 300 -11.00 -2.57 -27.28
N LYS A 301 -11.30 -3.50 -28.19
CA LYS A 301 -12.35 -4.51 -27.99
C LYS A 301 -12.03 -5.45 -26.83
N SER A 302 -10.77 -5.85 -26.69
CA SER A 302 -10.31 -6.68 -25.58
C SER A 302 -10.52 -5.98 -24.25
N LEU A 303 -10.19 -4.69 -24.17
CA LEU A 303 -10.46 -3.90 -22.97
C LEU A 303 -11.96 -3.76 -22.68
N GLY A 304 -12.81 -3.64 -23.71
CA GLY A 304 -14.27 -3.67 -23.55
C GLY A 304 -14.78 -4.99 -22.93
N ARG A 305 -14.25 -6.13 -23.37
CA ARG A 305 -14.56 -7.46 -22.78
C ARG A 305 -14.13 -7.55 -21.32
N VAL A 306 -12.90 -7.14 -21.02
CA VAL A 306 -12.38 -7.13 -19.64
C VAL A 306 -13.19 -6.19 -18.75
N CYS A 307 -13.66 -5.04 -19.26
CA CYS A 307 -14.54 -4.15 -18.51
C CYS A 307 -15.87 -4.83 -18.15
N HIS A 308 -16.48 -5.56 -19.10
CA HIS A 308 -17.70 -6.33 -18.84
C HIS A 308 -17.47 -7.39 -17.75
N GLU A 309 -16.41 -8.19 -17.87
CA GLU A 309 -16.06 -9.25 -16.92
C GLU A 309 -15.85 -8.72 -15.49
N ASN A 310 -15.39 -7.47 -15.36
CA ASN A 310 -15.12 -6.82 -14.07
C ASN A 310 -16.23 -5.85 -13.62
N GLY A 311 -17.37 -5.80 -14.31
CA GLY A 311 -18.48 -4.91 -13.97
C GLY A 311 -18.13 -3.41 -14.03
N ILE A 312 -17.16 -3.04 -14.87
CA ILE A 312 -16.67 -1.67 -15.02
C ILE A 312 -17.52 -0.91 -16.03
N LYS A 313 -17.99 0.28 -15.64
CA LYS A 313 -18.63 1.24 -16.55
C LYS A 313 -17.60 2.08 -17.28
N LEU A 314 -17.94 2.54 -18.47
CA LEU A 314 -17.07 3.32 -19.34
C LEU A 314 -17.58 4.74 -19.48
N VAL A 315 -16.72 5.73 -19.27
CA VAL A 315 -16.93 7.13 -19.70
C VAL A 315 -15.89 7.50 -20.74
N TYR A 316 -16.27 8.25 -21.78
CA TYR A 316 -15.35 8.59 -22.87
C TYR A 316 -15.82 9.82 -23.66
N GLY A 317 -15.01 10.25 -24.64
CA GLY A 317 -15.24 11.44 -25.47
C GLY A 317 -16.41 11.40 -26.47
N GLY A 318 -17.19 10.32 -26.50
CA GLY A 318 -18.43 10.22 -27.29
C GLY A 318 -18.28 9.96 -28.80
N GLY A 319 -17.05 9.78 -29.31
CA GLY A 319 -16.79 9.51 -30.74
C GLY A 319 -17.09 8.06 -31.15
N THR A 320 -17.71 7.87 -32.31
CA THR A 320 -18.26 6.56 -32.71
C THR A 320 -17.39 5.71 -33.64
N THR A 321 -16.24 6.24 -34.01
CA THR A 321 -15.29 5.63 -34.93
C THR A 321 -13.98 5.29 -34.22
N GLY A 322 -13.13 4.52 -34.91
CA GLY A 322 -11.79 4.22 -34.45
C GLY A 322 -11.75 3.45 -33.13
N VAL A 323 -10.68 3.70 -32.37
CA VAL A 323 -10.40 3.05 -31.08
C VAL A 323 -11.53 3.30 -30.07
N MET A 324 -12.02 4.55 -29.97
CA MET A 324 -13.12 4.91 -29.05
C MET A 324 -14.42 4.18 -29.41
N GLY A 325 -14.80 4.18 -30.69
CA GLY A 325 -16.00 3.49 -31.14
C GLY A 325 -15.95 1.98 -30.91
N ALA A 326 -14.78 1.37 -31.08
CA ALA A 326 -14.58 -0.07 -30.90
C ALA A 326 -14.81 -0.53 -29.46
N ILE A 327 -14.20 0.14 -28.48
CA ILE A 327 -14.42 -0.22 -27.06
C ILE A 327 -15.85 0.07 -26.61
N ALA A 328 -16.39 1.24 -26.98
CA ALA A 328 -17.75 1.64 -26.60
C ALA A 328 -18.79 0.65 -27.13
N SER A 329 -18.72 0.31 -28.42
CA SER A 329 -19.66 -0.64 -29.01
C SER A 329 -19.53 -2.06 -28.46
N THR A 330 -18.31 -2.52 -28.20
CA THR A 330 -18.07 -3.83 -27.59
C THR A 330 -18.69 -3.91 -26.20
N LEU A 331 -18.51 -2.89 -25.36
CA LEU A 331 -19.06 -2.92 -24.01
C LEU A 331 -20.58 -2.77 -24.00
N VAL A 332 -21.17 -1.98 -24.91
CA VAL A 332 -22.63 -1.90 -25.05
C VAL A 332 -23.23 -3.23 -25.50
N GLU A 333 -22.58 -3.93 -26.42
CA GLU A 333 -23.03 -5.25 -26.88
C GLU A 333 -23.09 -6.27 -25.72
N LEU A 334 -22.13 -6.19 -24.78
CA LEU A 334 -22.02 -7.13 -23.66
C LEU A 334 -22.82 -6.73 -22.42
N SER A 335 -22.91 -5.42 -22.13
CA SER A 335 -23.43 -4.88 -20.85
C SER A 335 -24.61 -3.92 -21.00
N GLY A 336 -25.03 -3.64 -22.23
CA GLY A 336 -26.11 -2.71 -22.55
C GLY A 336 -25.68 -1.23 -22.59
N PRO A 337 -26.56 -0.34 -23.11
CA PRO A 337 -26.25 1.07 -23.34
C PRO A 337 -25.97 1.86 -22.06
N ASP A 338 -26.43 1.37 -20.91
CA ASP A 338 -26.27 1.98 -19.59
C ASP A 338 -24.86 1.78 -19.00
N ALA A 339 -24.07 0.88 -19.58
CA ALA A 339 -22.69 0.62 -19.17
C ALA A 339 -21.69 1.62 -19.75
N VAL A 340 -22.10 2.41 -20.76
CA VAL A 340 -21.24 3.34 -21.48
C VAL A 340 -21.85 4.73 -21.53
N HIS A 341 -21.03 5.75 -21.22
CA HIS A 341 -21.42 7.14 -21.27
C HIS A 341 -20.44 7.97 -22.11
N GLY A 342 -20.91 8.47 -23.26
CA GLY A 342 -20.15 9.36 -24.13
C GLY A 342 -20.50 10.83 -23.86
N ILE A 343 -19.49 11.65 -23.58
CA ILE A 343 -19.66 13.09 -23.38
C ILE A 343 -19.03 13.82 -24.57
N ILE A 344 -19.83 14.52 -25.37
CA ILE A 344 -19.39 15.11 -26.63
C ILE A 344 -19.81 16.59 -26.75
N PRO A 345 -18.93 17.51 -27.20
CA PRO A 345 -19.33 18.88 -27.46
C PRO A 345 -20.23 18.97 -28.69
N GLU A 346 -21.16 19.92 -28.70
CA GLU A 346 -22.06 20.17 -29.83
C GLU A 346 -21.33 20.34 -31.17
N ALA A 347 -20.18 21.01 -31.16
CA ALA A 347 -19.38 21.25 -32.36
C ALA A 347 -18.86 19.95 -32.98
N LEU A 348 -18.36 19.02 -32.16
CA LEU A 348 -17.84 17.73 -32.63
C LEU A 348 -18.96 16.79 -33.05
N LEU A 349 -20.10 16.81 -32.35
CA LEU A 349 -21.28 16.04 -32.76
C LEU A 349 -21.79 16.49 -34.14
N LYS A 350 -21.83 17.80 -34.40
CA LYS A 350 -22.20 18.35 -35.72
C LYS A 350 -21.20 17.95 -36.80
N HIS A 351 -19.91 17.90 -36.48
CA HIS A 351 -18.87 17.45 -37.41
C HIS A 351 -19.02 15.96 -37.76
N GLU A 352 -19.15 15.11 -36.74
CA GLU A 352 -19.32 13.66 -36.91
C GLU A 352 -20.61 13.32 -37.67
N ALA A 353 -21.70 14.04 -37.40
CA ALA A 353 -22.96 13.89 -38.15
C ALA A 353 -22.80 14.26 -39.64
N LYS A 354 -22.00 15.28 -39.96
CA LYS A 354 -21.71 15.67 -41.35
C LYS A 354 -20.85 14.61 -42.06
N GLU A 355 -19.81 14.10 -41.41
CA GLU A 355 -18.94 13.08 -42.01
C GLU A 355 -19.64 11.74 -42.20
N SER A 356 -20.43 11.31 -41.22
CA SER A 356 -21.16 10.05 -41.29
C SER A 356 -22.44 10.12 -42.13
N GLY A 357 -22.91 11.32 -42.46
CA GLY A 357 -24.21 11.55 -43.10
C GLY A 357 -25.41 11.21 -42.21
N ARG A 358 -25.20 10.94 -40.92
CA ARG A 358 -26.25 10.54 -39.97
C ARG A 358 -26.75 11.72 -39.15
N HIS A 359 -28.05 11.72 -38.87
CA HIS A 359 -28.64 12.74 -38.02
C HIS A 359 -28.15 12.57 -36.56
N PRO A 360 -27.84 13.63 -35.79
CA PRO A 360 -27.35 13.52 -34.40
C PRO A 360 -28.24 12.72 -33.42
N LYS A 361 -29.52 12.51 -33.78
CA LYS A 361 -30.50 11.71 -33.03
C LYS A 361 -30.78 10.32 -33.63
N ASP A 362 -29.92 9.86 -34.54
CA ASP A 362 -30.06 8.53 -35.16
C ASP A 362 -30.03 7.43 -34.07
N PRO A 363 -31.03 6.53 -34.01
CA PRO A 363 -31.06 5.41 -33.07
C PRO A 363 -29.80 4.54 -33.12
N ALA A 364 -29.09 4.50 -34.26
CA ALA A 364 -27.85 3.76 -34.41
C ALA A 364 -26.73 4.24 -33.47
N TYR A 365 -26.83 5.44 -32.89
CA TYR A 365 -25.90 5.93 -31.87
C TYR A 365 -26.04 5.19 -30.53
N ALA A 366 -27.18 4.56 -30.24
CA ALA A 366 -27.39 3.81 -29.00
C ALA A 366 -26.41 2.65 -28.82
N ARG A 367 -25.85 2.12 -29.92
CA ARG A 367 -24.79 1.10 -29.89
C ARG A 367 -23.48 1.58 -29.27
N TYR A 368 -23.35 2.88 -28.96
CA TYR A 368 -22.16 3.46 -28.34
C TYR A 368 -22.44 4.06 -26.95
N GLY A 369 -23.61 3.74 -26.38
CA GLY A 369 -23.98 4.07 -25.00
C GLY A 369 -24.85 5.31 -24.89
N LYS A 370 -25.09 5.72 -23.64
CA LYS A 370 -25.71 7.01 -23.33
C LYS A 370 -24.82 8.14 -23.82
N ARG A 371 -25.43 9.27 -24.18
CA ARG A 371 -24.70 10.43 -24.68
C ARG A 371 -25.17 11.70 -24.00
N THR A 372 -24.21 12.45 -23.46
CA THR A 372 -24.42 13.81 -22.97
C THR A 372 -23.75 14.80 -23.91
N VAL A 373 -24.53 15.77 -24.38
CA VAL A 373 -24.03 16.83 -25.26
C VAL A 373 -23.71 18.06 -24.43
N VAL A 374 -22.49 18.58 -24.56
CA VAL A 374 -22.01 19.76 -23.81
C VAL A 374 -21.67 20.91 -24.74
N LYS A 375 -21.57 22.10 -24.16
CA LYS A 375 -21.28 23.33 -24.91
C LYS A 375 -19.85 23.36 -25.46
N ASP A 376 -18.87 22.94 -24.67
CA ASP A 376 -17.44 23.13 -24.95
C ASP A 376 -16.57 21.97 -24.44
N MET A 377 -15.30 21.97 -24.87
CA MET A 377 -14.32 20.94 -24.52
C MET A 377 -13.96 20.92 -23.03
N HIS A 378 -13.90 22.07 -22.37
CA HIS A 378 -13.60 22.14 -20.94
C HIS A 378 -14.68 21.46 -20.10
N THR A 379 -15.95 21.73 -20.42
CA THR A 379 -17.10 21.09 -19.78
C THR A 379 -17.08 19.58 -20.04
N ARG A 380 -16.71 19.14 -21.25
CA ARG A 380 -16.55 17.71 -21.56
C ARG A 380 -15.53 17.05 -20.64
N LYS A 381 -14.30 17.56 -20.60
CA LYS A 381 -13.20 16.96 -19.82
C LYS A 381 -13.53 16.92 -18.33
N ARG A 382 -14.07 18.03 -17.80
CA ARG A 382 -14.51 18.12 -16.41
C ARG A 382 -15.56 17.06 -16.06
N LEU A 383 -16.58 16.87 -16.87
CA LEU A 383 -17.62 15.87 -16.59
C LEU A 383 -17.08 14.43 -16.70
N MET A 384 -16.23 14.14 -17.71
CA MET A 384 -15.59 12.82 -17.85
C MET A 384 -14.76 12.48 -16.61
N ILE A 385 -13.96 13.44 -16.13
CA ILE A 385 -13.13 13.27 -14.94
C ILE A 385 -13.98 13.15 -13.68
N GLN A 386 -15.03 13.97 -13.54
CA GLN A 386 -15.95 13.90 -12.40
C GLN A 386 -16.61 12.52 -12.27
N GLU A 387 -16.98 11.87 -13.37
CA GLU A 387 -17.58 10.53 -13.30
C GLU A 387 -16.63 9.46 -12.78
N VAL A 388 -15.33 9.59 -13.06
CA VAL A 388 -14.31 8.70 -12.48
C VAL A 388 -14.11 8.98 -10.99
N ILE A 389 -14.06 10.27 -10.63
CA ILE A 389 -13.90 10.71 -9.24
C ILE A 389 -15.12 10.30 -8.40
N ASP A 390 -16.33 10.38 -8.95
CA ASP A 390 -17.56 9.96 -8.29
C ASP A 390 -17.75 8.44 -8.29
N GLY A 391 -17.03 7.74 -9.17
CA GLY A 391 -17.03 6.30 -9.31
C GLY A 391 -16.47 5.55 -8.11
N GLY A 392 -16.74 4.24 -8.07
CA GLY A 392 -16.29 3.34 -7.02
C GLY A 392 -14.76 3.26 -6.88
N GLU A 393 -14.31 2.60 -5.82
CA GLU A 393 -12.90 2.25 -5.64
C GLU A 393 -12.42 1.35 -6.80
N GLY A 394 -11.25 1.65 -7.37
CA GLY A 394 -10.77 1.03 -8.63
C GLY A 394 -11.29 1.72 -9.91
N SER A 395 -11.89 2.91 -9.80
CA SER A 395 -12.12 3.80 -10.94
C SER A 395 -10.83 4.51 -11.34
N GLY A 396 -10.63 4.76 -12.64
CA GLY A 396 -9.42 5.42 -13.13
C GLY A 396 -9.48 5.81 -14.60
N PHE A 397 -8.31 6.13 -15.14
CA PHE A 397 -8.12 6.65 -16.49
C PHE A 397 -7.22 5.73 -17.31
N ALA A 398 -7.55 5.53 -18.59
CA ALA A 398 -6.62 4.89 -19.51
C ALA A 398 -6.51 5.59 -20.87
N GLY A 399 -5.27 5.79 -21.31
CA GLY A 399 -4.91 6.21 -22.66
C GLY A 399 -4.72 5.00 -23.59
N LEU A 400 -5.46 4.96 -24.69
CA LEU A 400 -5.27 4.03 -25.79
C LEU A 400 -4.60 4.74 -26.96
N SER A 401 -4.26 4.00 -28.01
CA SER A 401 -3.63 4.58 -29.21
C SER A 401 -4.45 5.72 -29.80
N GLY A 402 -3.79 6.86 -30.04
CA GLY A 402 -4.44 8.12 -30.41
C GLY A 402 -3.44 9.24 -30.69
N GLY A 403 -3.97 10.43 -31.00
CA GLY A 403 -3.17 11.60 -31.39
C GLY A 403 -3.09 12.67 -30.29
N TYR A 404 -2.95 13.93 -30.68
CA TYR A 404 -2.83 15.06 -29.76
C TYR A 404 -3.94 15.14 -28.71
N GLY A 405 -5.20 14.90 -29.10
CA GLY A 405 -6.32 14.94 -28.15
C GLY A 405 -6.18 13.89 -27.05
N THR A 406 -5.69 12.69 -27.37
CA THR A 406 -5.47 11.63 -26.40
C THR A 406 -4.36 11.99 -25.41
N LEU A 407 -3.25 12.54 -25.92
CA LEU A 407 -2.15 12.97 -25.05
C LEU A 407 -2.53 14.17 -24.19
N GLU A 408 -3.30 15.13 -24.72
CA GLU A 408 -3.77 16.29 -23.97
C GLU A 408 -4.66 15.89 -22.79
N GLU A 409 -5.66 15.03 -23.03
CA GLU A 409 -6.53 14.51 -21.98
C GLU A 409 -5.76 13.64 -20.97
N LEU A 410 -4.82 12.81 -21.45
CA LEU A 410 -3.98 11.97 -20.59
C LEU A 410 -3.06 12.81 -19.70
N PHE A 411 -2.34 13.80 -20.25
CA PHE A 411 -1.45 14.64 -19.47
C PHE A 411 -2.21 15.52 -18.48
N GLU A 412 -3.42 15.97 -18.81
CA GLU A 412 -4.26 16.71 -17.86
C GLU A 412 -4.53 15.89 -16.59
N VAL A 413 -4.95 14.62 -16.72
CA VAL A 413 -5.18 13.75 -15.54
C VAL A 413 -3.89 13.36 -14.83
N ILE A 414 -2.76 13.21 -15.54
CA ILE A 414 -1.46 12.98 -14.90
C ILE A 414 -1.07 14.19 -14.05
N THR A 415 -1.16 15.40 -14.62
CA THR A 415 -0.86 16.64 -13.92
C THR A 415 -1.82 16.87 -12.76
N TRP A 416 -3.11 16.54 -12.90
CA TRP A 416 -4.08 16.66 -11.82
C TRP A 416 -3.81 15.68 -10.67
N HIS A 417 -3.35 14.47 -10.98
CA HIS A 417 -2.84 13.54 -9.95
C HIS A 417 -1.62 14.12 -9.23
N GLN A 418 -0.64 14.64 -9.98
CA GLN A 418 0.56 15.29 -9.43
C GLN A 418 0.20 16.46 -8.50
N LEU A 419 -0.82 17.24 -8.88
CA LEU A 419 -1.33 18.39 -8.13
C LEU A 419 -2.26 18.01 -6.96
N GLY A 420 -2.56 16.72 -6.77
CA GLY A 420 -3.43 16.23 -5.70
C GLY A 420 -4.93 16.48 -5.92
N ILE A 421 -5.35 16.82 -7.14
CA ILE A 421 -6.77 17.08 -7.49
C ILE A 421 -7.58 15.76 -7.51
N HIS A 422 -6.94 14.65 -7.87
CA HIS A 422 -7.51 13.30 -7.75
C HIS A 422 -6.44 12.28 -7.44
N ASP A 423 -6.86 11.07 -7.06
CA ASP A 423 -6.00 9.95 -6.66
C ASP A 423 -6.22 8.69 -7.50
N ARG A 424 -6.91 8.82 -8.63
CA ARG A 424 -7.36 7.71 -9.46
C ARG A 424 -6.23 7.23 -10.35
N GLY A 425 -6.08 5.91 -10.49
CA GLY A 425 -5.01 5.31 -11.29
C GLY A 425 -5.05 5.79 -12.74
N VAL A 426 -3.87 6.07 -13.31
CA VAL A 426 -3.71 6.49 -14.70
C VAL A 426 -2.83 5.47 -15.43
N CYS A 427 -3.34 4.94 -16.53
CA CYS A 427 -2.65 3.89 -17.30
C CYS A 427 -2.58 4.22 -18.80
N VAL A 428 -1.59 3.68 -19.50
CA VAL A 428 -1.63 3.54 -20.97
C VAL A 428 -1.64 2.07 -21.38
N LEU A 429 -2.47 1.75 -22.37
CA LEU A 429 -2.44 0.44 -23.04
C LEU A 429 -1.44 0.48 -24.20
N ASN A 430 -0.21 0.06 -23.93
CA ASN A 430 0.92 0.05 -24.87
C ASN A 430 0.84 -1.11 -25.87
N THR A 431 -0.11 -0.99 -26.81
CA THR A 431 -0.30 -1.98 -27.89
C THR A 431 0.77 -1.80 -28.96
N GLY A 432 1.54 -2.86 -29.23
CA GLY A 432 2.55 -2.84 -30.30
C GLY A 432 3.68 -1.82 -30.09
N GLY A 433 3.93 -1.39 -28.86
CA GLY A 433 4.94 -0.37 -28.56
C GLY A 433 4.52 1.07 -28.90
N PHE A 434 3.22 1.31 -29.14
CA PHE A 434 2.69 2.64 -29.51
C PHE A 434 3.13 3.77 -28.57
N PHE A 435 3.25 3.49 -27.27
CA PHE A 435 3.65 4.46 -26.26
C PHE A 435 5.14 4.39 -25.88
N ASP A 436 5.97 3.58 -26.54
CA ASP A 436 7.40 3.46 -26.19
C ASP A 436 8.13 4.81 -26.25
N GLY A 437 7.78 5.66 -27.22
CA GLY A 437 8.30 7.03 -27.28
C GLY A 437 7.94 7.88 -26.06
N LEU A 438 6.71 7.76 -25.56
CA LEU A 438 6.25 8.44 -24.34
C LEU A 438 6.98 7.89 -23.10
N VAL A 439 7.10 6.57 -23.00
CA VAL A 439 7.81 5.90 -21.89
C VAL A 439 9.28 6.33 -21.85
N ASN A 440 9.94 6.35 -23.00
CA ASN A 440 11.32 6.82 -23.12
C ASN A 440 11.45 8.32 -22.76
N TRP A 441 10.50 9.14 -23.18
CA TRP A 441 10.47 10.55 -22.81
C TRP A 441 10.30 10.75 -21.30
N LEU A 442 9.39 10.02 -20.66
CA LEU A 442 9.22 10.04 -19.20
C LEU A 442 10.52 9.64 -18.48
N GLY A 443 11.18 8.58 -18.96
CA GLY A 443 12.49 8.15 -18.44
C GLY A 443 13.54 9.26 -18.55
N ASN A 444 13.58 10.01 -19.66
CA ASN A 444 14.48 11.14 -19.83
C ASN A 444 14.13 12.32 -18.90
N VAL A 445 12.85 12.69 -18.77
CA VAL A 445 12.40 13.77 -17.87
C VAL A 445 12.75 13.45 -16.41
N PHE A 446 12.58 12.20 -16.00
CA PHE A 446 13.02 11.69 -14.70
C PHE A 446 14.55 11.76 -14.53
N GLN A 447 15.33 11.23 -15.47
CA GLN A 447 16.80 11.28 -15.43
C GLN A 447 17.36 12.70 -15.40
N LYS A 448 16.66 13.66 -16.00
CA LYS A 448 17.02 15.08 -15.99
C LYS A 448 16.52 15.84 -14.77
N GLY A 449 15.83 15.18 -13.84
CA GLY A 449 15.41 15.75 -12.56
C GLY A 449 14.21 16.70 -12.64
N PHE A 450 13.45 16.68 -13.73
CA PHE A 450 12.24 17.51 -13.86
C PHE A 450 11.04 16.92 -13.12
N ILE A 451 11.05 15.62 -12.86
CA ILE A 451 10.05 14.91 -12.06
C ILE A 451 10.74 13.94 -11.10
N GLY A 452 10.16 13.75 -9.92
CA GLY A 452 10.60 12.72 -8.97
C GLY A 452 10.11 11.33 -9.34
N LEU A 453 10.53 10.31 -8.57
CA LEU A 453 10.10 8.92 -8.80
C LEU A 453 8.58 8.75 -8.61
N GLU A 454 8.00 9.46 -7.64
CA GLU A 454 6.56 9.43 -7.37
C GLU A 454 5.74 9.98 -8.54
N ASP A 455 6.13 11.14 -9.06
CA ASP A 455 5.51 11.77 -10.23
C ASP A 455 5.66 10.91 -11.49
N ALA A 456 6.81 10.25 -11.66
CA ALA A 456 7.03 9.32 -12.78
C ALA A 456 6.14 8.06 -12.66
N ALA A 457 5.83 7.61 -11.45
CA ALA A 457 5.00 6.44 -11.22
C ALA A 457 3.50 6.68 -11.48
N ILE A 458 3.05 7.95 -11.57
CA ILE A 458 1.66 8.33 -11.90
C ILE A 458 1.15 7.62 -13.15
N LEU A 459 1.97 7.56 -14.20
CA LEU A 459 1.59 6.86 -15.42
C LEU A 459 2.04 5.40 -15.38
N SER A 460 1.08 4.50 -15.18
CA SER A 460 1.30 3.06 -15.33
C SER A 460 1.26 2.62 -16.79
N ILE A 461 2.03 1.58 -17.13
CA ILE A 461 2.11 1.04 -18.49
C ILE A 461 1.60 -0.40 -18.47
N ALA A 462 0.57 -0.69 -19.26
CA ALA A 462 0.05 -2.03 -19.45
C ALA A 462 0.19 -2.47 -20.90
N SER A 463 0.61 -3.72 -21.15
CA SER A 463 0.64 -4.29 -22.50
C SER A 463 -0.62 -5.10 -22.84
N THR A 464 -1.51 -5.32 -21.87
CA THR A 464 -2.75 -6.09 -22.04
C THR A 464 -3.94 -5.40 -21.38
N ALA A 465 -5.15 -5.78 -21.81
CA ALA A 465 -6.41 -5.26 -21.27
C ALA A 465 -6.58 -5.55 -19.76
N GLU A 466 -6.20 -6.74 -19.32
CA GLU A 466 -6.20 -7.13 -17.90
C GLU A 466 -5.17 -6.34 -17.11
N GLY A 467 -4.03 -6.01 -17.75
CA GLY A 467 -3.02 -5.13 -17.17
C GLY A 467 -3.58 -3.73 -16.90
N VAL A 468 -4.38 -3.18 -17.81
CA VAL A 468 -5.01 -1.86 -17.61
C VAL A 468 -5.86 -1.85 -16.35
N VAL A 469 -6.75 -2.84 -16.18
CA VAL A 469 -7.62 -2.92 -15.00
C VAL A 469 -6.80 -3.04 -13.71
N LYS A 470 -5.74 -3.85 -13.71
CA LYS A 470 -4.81 -3.95 -12.56
C LYS A 470 -4.11 -2.62 -12.26
N CYS A 471 -3.75 -1.85 -13.28
CA CYS A 471 -3.13 -0.54 -13.11
C CYS A 471 -4.08 0.50 -12.51
N LEU A 472 -5.41 0.35 -12.62
CA LEU A 472 -6.36 1.29 -12.01
C LEU A 472 -6.34 1.22 -10.47
N ASP A 473 -5.95 0.06 -9.93
CA ASP A 473 -5.77 -0.14 -8.49
C ASP A 473 -4.39 0.40 -8.02
N HIS A 474 -3.50 0.77 -8.94
CA HIS A 474 -2.21 1.40 -8.62
C HIS A 474 -2.40 2.90 -8.34
N LYS A 475 -2.11 3.31 -7.10
CA LYS A 475 -2.13 4.71 -6.67
C LYS A 475 -0.74 5.12 -6.16
N PRO A 476 0.10 5.69 -7.03
CA PRO A 476 1.38 6.23 -6.60
C PRO A 476 1.15 7.44 -5.67
N GLY A 477 2.10 7.67 -4.76
CA GLY A 477 2.09 8.80 -3.83
C GLY A 477 2.00 10.14 -4.56
N PHE A 478 1.55 11.17 -3.84
CA PHE A 478 1.36 12.50 -4.39
C PHE A 478 2.52 13.39 -3.98
N SER A 479 3.14 14.07 -4.95
CA SER A 479 4.19 15.03 -4.61
C SER A 479 3.68 16.29 -3.89
N ARG A 480 2.37 16.60 -3.94
CA ARG A 480 1.80 17.86 -3.40
C ARG A 480 0.44 17.76 -2.68
N LYS A 481 0.01 16.56 -2.27
CA LYS A 481 -1.33 16.39 -1.66
C LYS A 481 -1.43 17.15 -0.32
N GLY A 482 -2.40 18.06 -0.23
CA GLY A 482 -2.62 18.89 0.96
C GLY A 482 -1.74 20.13 1.04
N GLU A 483 -0.82 20.33 0.10
CA GLU A 483 0.00 21.56 0.01
C GLU A 483 -0.73 22.68 -0.75
N LEU A 484 -1.74 22.33 -1.53
CA LEU A 484 -2.45 23.23 -2.45
C LEU A 484 -3.96 23.18 -2.17
N GLU A 485 -4.52 24.34 -1.80
CA GLU A 485 -5.97 24.55 -1.75
C GLU A 485 -6.44 25.01 -3.13
N TRP A 486 -7.15 24.13 -3.84
CA TRP A 486 -7.78 24.43 -5.11
C TRP A 486 -9.19 24.99 -4.84
N VAL A 487 -9.41 26.28 -5.14
CA VAL A 487 -10.71 26.98 -5.01
C VAL A 487 -11.59 26.75 -6.22
#